data_AF-A0A2A9L738-F1
#
_entry.id   AF-A0A2A9L738-F1
#
_cell.length_a   1.000
_cell.length_b   1.000
_cell.length_c   1.000
_cell.angle_alpha   90.00
_cell.angle_beta   90.00
_cell.angle_gamma   90.00
#
_symmetry.space_group_name_H-M   'P 1'
#
loop_
_entity.id
_entity.type
_entity.pdbx_description
1 polymer ?
#
loop_
_entity_poly.entity_id
_entity_poly.type
_entity_poly.pdbx_seq_one_letter_code
_entity_poly.pdbx_strand_id
1 'polypeptide(L)'
;MAHSQTSFILSVVDPDLRYPCLDVRFETDDLDTLRRLVDPDASDDAALDDAYRLSSAQVAAVCDAFGIAFDHGSREGFLCKHVDTGVRVPYLIHTGYELALMAQGRKPFGFIEYNSEWQPSVELKARFDAYVDQGVFHSQEIIIDASRPNHPARRIGQVLYTLKGEEWRITALELIRQHINLRGDGCENMERLEGALLGYERWQNDWWIDHLARSGINLYGSSSIVKVDRAQYDWLVHAGFRALPPVDAPTFMLYSAHRLDDDAMKTAMQEDPTIEAFVQFNVGLSHIMHAADFGTGGPYEIPASLIPTINRHLLRAVRVLIQRSDGGAPAGRHE
;
A
#
# COMPACT_ATOMS: atom_id res chain seq x y z
N MET A 1 -7.29 -18.65 29.43
CA MET A 1 -7.51 -18.17 28.06
C MET A 1 -6.39 -17.19 27.79
N ALA A 2 -5.54 -17.41 26.78
CA ALA A 2 -4.52 -16.42 26.43
C ALA A 2 -5.27 -15.22 25.84
N HIS A 3 -5.25 -14.07 26.52
CA HIS A 3 -5.73 -12.84 25.93
C HIS A 3 -4.83 -12.54 24.73
N SER A 4 -5.44 -12.35 23.55
CA SER A 4 -4.70 -12.00 22.34
C SER A 4 -4.04 -10.65 22.57
N GLN A 5 -2.71 -10.62 22.70
CA GLN A 5 -1.98 -9.37 22.86
C GLN A 5 -2.10 -8.54 21.58
N THR A 6 -2.40 -7.26 21.74
CA THR A 6 -2.45 -6.30 20.63
C THR A 6 -1.10 -5.59 20.56
N SER A 7 -0.54 -5.47 19.36
CA SER A 7 0.74 -4.81 19.16
C SER A 7 0.55 -3.33 18.79
N PHE A 8 1.43 -2.48 19.32
CA PHE A 8 1.45 -1.04 19.07
C PHE A 8 2.86 -0.58 18.73
N ILE A 9 2.95 0.49 17.94
CA ILE A 9 4.17 1.26 17.73
C ILE A 9 4.02 2.60 18.46
N LEU A 10 4.99 2.89 19.32
CA LEU A 10 5.19 4.21 19.92
C LEU A 10 6.36 4.88 19.21
N SER A 11 6.07 6.00 18.57
CA SER A 11 7.02 6.81 17.82
C SER A 11 7.26 8.13 18.54
N VAL A 12 8.51 8.60 18.63
CA VAL A 12 8.79 9.99 19.03
C VAL A 12 9.18 10.84 17.83
N VAL A 13 8.79 12.10 17.89
CA VAL A 13 8.83 13.01 16.75
C VAL A 13 10.00 13.97 16.88
N ASP A 14 10.73 14.18 15.80
CA ASP A 14 11.74 15.23 15.71
C ASP A 14 11.07 16.62 15.87
N PRO A 15 11.52 17.47 16.81
CA PRO A 15 10.86 18.75 17.09
C PRO A 15 10.94 19.75 15.92
N ASP A 16 11.97 19.64 15.09
CA ASP A 16 12.23 20.55 13.98
C ASP A 16 11.57 20.07 12.70
N LEU A 17 11.75 18.79 12.37
CA LEU A 17 11.33 18.17 11.11
C LEU A 17 10.01 17.41 11.20
N ARG A 18 9.44 17.25 12.41
CA ARG A 18 8.12 16.67 12.68
C ARG A 18 7.87 15.26 12.10
N TYR A 19 8.92 14.46 11.95
CA TYR A 19 8.83 13.05 11.53
C TYR A 19 9.16 12.09 12.68
N PRO A 20 8.66 10.83 12.65
CA PRO A 20 9.07 9.77 13.58
C PRO A 20 10.58 9.51 13.51
N CYS A 21 11.33 9.83 14.57
CA CYS A 21 12.79 9.67 14.58
C CYS A 21 13.27 8.44 15.36
N LEU A 22 12.46 7.93 16.28
CA LEU A 22 12.67 6.67 17.00
C LEU A 22 11.33 6.00 17.23
N ASP A 23 11.30 4.68 17.07
CA ASP A 23 10.11 3.86 17.25
C ASP A 23 10.41 2.69 18.18
N VAL A 24 9.44 2.31 19.01
CA VAL A 24 9.46 1.07 19.78
C VAL A 24 8.13 0.34 19.58
N ARG A 25 8.23 -0.97 19.32
CA ARG A 25 7.08 -1.87 19.29
C ARG A 25 6.90 -2.47 20.68
N PHE A 26 5.67 -2.48 21.17
CA PHE A 26 5.29 -3.19 22.38
C PHE A 26 3.94 -3.91 22.19
N GLU A 27 3.63 -4.82 23.10
CA GLU A 27 2.42 -5.64 23.06
C GLU A 27 1.71 -5.56 24.41
N THR A 28 0.38 -5.42 24.38
CA THR A 28 -0.43 -5.32 25.59
C THR A 28 -1.83 -5.90 25.38
N ASP A 29 -2.41 -6.47 26.43
CA ASP A 29 -3.83 -6.82 26.54
C ASP A 29 -4.62 -5.82 27.39
N ASP A 30 -3.96 -4.90 28.10
CA ASP A 30 -4.57 -3.83 28.90
C ASP A 30 -4.83 -2.56 28.06
N LEU A 31 -5.79 -2.68 27.14
CA LEU A 31 -6.24 -1.58 26.28
C LEU A 31 -6.90 -0.45 27.10
N ASP A 32 -7.52 -0.77 28.23
CA ASP A 32 -8.19 0.22 29.08
C ASP A 32 -7.21 1.17 29.76
N THR A 33 -6.07 0.67 30.22
CA THR A 33 -4.99 1.53 30.73
C THR A 33 -4.37 2.33 29.60
N LEU A 34 -4.07 1.72 28.45
CA LEU A 34 -3.48 2.43 27.31
C LEU A 34 -4.38 3.58 26.85
N ARG A 35 -5.68 3.32 26.69
CA ARG A 35 -6.69 4.30 26.30
C ARG A 35 -6.72 5.50 27.26
N ARG A 36 -6.78 5.25 28.57
CA ARG A 36 -6.79 6.32 29.59
C ARG A 36 -5.54 7.19 29.57
N LEU A 37 -4.40 6.65 29.11
CA LEU A 37 -3.16 7.40 28.99
C LEU A 37 -3.08 8.24 27.71
N VAL A 38 -3.62 7.73 26.60
CA VAL A 38 -3.51 8.41 25.29
C VAL A 38 -4.63 9.41 25.04
N ASP A 39 -5.86 9.08 25.42
CA ASP A 39 -7.00 9.96 25.27
C ASP A 39 -8.03 9.65 26.38
N PRO A 40 -7.99 10.39 27.51
CA PRO A 40 -8.91 10.20 28.62
C PRO A 40 -10.38 10.41 28.26
N ASP A 41 -10.65 11.13 27.17
CA ASP A 41 -11.99 11.55 26.74
C ASP A 41 -12.50 10.78 25.49
N ALA A 42 -11.67 9.92 24.87
CA ALA A 42 -12.07 9.08 23.74
C ALA A 42 -13.00 7.94 24.19
N SER A 43 -14.32 8.20 24.20
CA SER A 43 -15.32 7.15 24.37
C SER A 43 -15.53 6.26 23.14
N ASP A 44 -15.06 6.71 21.96
CA ASP A 44 -15.58 6.21 20.68
C ASP A 44 -14.65 5.19 19.97
N ASP A 45 -13.37 5.11 20.34
CA ASP A 45 -12.42 4.11 19.81
C ASP A 45 -11.87 3.20 20.93
N ALA A 46 -12.63 2.14 21.21
CA ALA A 46 -12.24 1.14 22.21
C ALA A 46 -11.09 0.23 21.75
N ALA A 47 -10.83 0.15 20.44
CA ALA A 47 -9.84 -0.75 19.85
C ALA A 47 -8.49 -0.07 19.56
N LEU A 48 -8.42 1.25 19.74
CA LEU A 48 -7.28 2.11 19.44
C LEU A 48 -6.80 1.92 18.00
N ASP A 49 -7.75 1.89 17.05
CA ASP A 49 -7.47 1.73 15.62
C ASP A 49 -6.94 3.02 14.97
N ASP A 50 -7.14 4.17 15.61
CA ASP A 50 -6.62 5.47 15.17
C ASP A 50 -5.14 5.72 15.54
N ALA A 51 -4.60 6.83 15.03
CA ALA A 51 -3.28 7.35 15.42
C ALA A 51 -3.42 8.49 16.45
N TYR A 52 -2.79 8.34 17.61
CA TYR A 52 -2.91 9.26 18.74
C TYR A 52 -1.66 10.11 18.90
N ARG A 53 -1.82 11.44 18.90
CA ARG A 53 -0.73 12.36 19.26
C ARG A 53 -0.57 12.38 20.78
N LEU A 54 0.64 12.15 21.25
CA LEU A 54 0.99 12.13 22.67
C LEU A 54 1.89 13.32 23.00
N SER A 55 1.55 14.02 24.08
CA SER A 55 2.49 14.92 24.75
C SER A 55 3.67 14.13 25.31
N SER A 56 4.79 14.81 25.58
CA SER A 56 5.96 14.15 26.19
C SER A 56 5.66 13.50 27.54
N ALA A 57 4.74 14.06 28.32
CA ALA A 57 4.28 13.48 29.58
C ALA A 57 3.47 12.19 29.36
N GLN A 58 2.62 12.14 28.32
CA GLN A 58 1.89 10.93 27.96
C GLN A 58 2.81 9.84 27.41
N VAL A 59 3.81 10.20 26.60
CA VAL A 59 4.85 9.25 26.14
C VAL A 59 5.55 8.61 27.34
N ALA A 60 6.00 9.41 28.30
CA ALA A 60 6.62 8.91 29.53
C ALA A 60 5.68 8.01 30.33
N ALA A 61 4.41 8.42 30.49
CA ALA A 61 3.41 7.63 31.22
C ALA A 61 3.11 6.28 30.57
N VAL A 62 3.08 6.20 29.23
CA VAL A 62 2.95 4.94 28.49
C VAL A 62 4.19 4.07 28.70
N CYS A 63 5.39 4.64 28.59
CA CYS A 63 6.63 3.89 28.84
C CYS A 63 6.67 3.31 30.26
N ASP A 64 6.31 4.10 31.27
CA ASP A 64 6.29 3.67 32.67
C ASP A 64 5.22 2.59 32.93
N ALA A 65 4.00 2.78 32.41
CA ALA A 65 2.89 1.86 32.64
C ALA A 65 3.12 0.48 32.02
N PHE A 66 3.80 0.42 30.86
CA PHE A 66 4.04 -0.82 30.12
C PHE A 66 5.50 -1.32 30.19
N GLY A 67 6.34 -0.71 31.03
CA GLY A 67 7.73 -1.12 31.25
C GLY A 67 8.60 -1.04 29.99
N ILE A 68 8.35 -0.06 29.13
CA ILE A 68 9.01 0.09 27.83
C ILE A 68 10.34 0.84 28.02
N ALA A 69 11.46 0.17 27.77
CA ALA A 69 12.76 0.80 27.72
C ALA A 69 12.94 1.58 26.41
N PHE A 70 12.57 2.87 26.41
CA PHE A 70 12.58 3.73 25.23
C PHE A 70 13.13 5.12 25.54
N ASP A 71 14.25 5.49 24.91
CA ASP A 71 14.85 6.83 25.08
C ASP A 71 14.09 7.87 24.26
N HIS A 72 12.98 8.35 24.81
CA HIS A 72 12.09 9.30 24.17
C HIS A 72 12.60 10.75 24.23
N GLY A 73 13.63 11.06 25.02
CA GLY A 73 14.23 12.41 25.10
C GLY A 73 13.25 13.54 25.42
N SER A 74 12.18 13.25 26.17
CA SER A 74 11.08 14.19 26.46
C SER A 74 10.39 14.78 25.22
N ARG A 75 10.36 14.04 24.11
CA ARG A 75 9.69 14.44 22.86
C ARG A 75 8.20 14.10 22.88
N GLU A 76 7.44 14.84 22.09
CA GLU A 76 6.09 14.42 21.68
C GLU A 76 6.17 13.15 20.82
N GLY A 77 5.09 12.39 20.78
CA GLY A 77 5.05 11.14 20.04
C GLY A 77 3.72 10.85 19.37
N PHE A 78 3.70 9.73 18.66
CA PHE A 78 2.49 9.12 18.13
C PHE A 78 2.39 7.68 18.61
N LEU A 79 1.18 7.27 18.97
CA LEU A 79 0.85 5.87 19.17
C LEU A 79 -0.04 5.42 18.02
N CYS A 80 0.31 4.31 17.39
CA CYS A 80 -0.56 3.63 16.45
C CYS A 80 -0.57 2.13 16.71
N LYS A 81 -1.70 1.51 16.41
CA LYS A 81 -1.82 0.06 16.41
C LYS A 81 -0.93 -0.53 15.31
N HIS A 82 -0.13 -1.51 15.66
CA HIS A 82 0.69 -2.22 14.71
C HIS A 82 -0.12 -3.31 14.03
N VAL A 83 -0.30 -3.16 12.72
CA VAL A 83 -0.83 -4.21 11.87
C VAL A 83 0.33 -4.86 11.15
N ASP A 84 0.65 -6.10 11.53
CA ASP A 84 1.63 -6.89 10.78
C ASP A 84 1.00 -7.31 9.45
N THR A 85 1.42 -6.62 8.39
CA THR A 85 0.99 -6.93 7.02
C THR A 85 1.71 -8.15 6.45
N GLY A 86 2.70 -8.71 7.18
CA GLY A 86 3.59 -9.78 6.70
C GLY A 86 4.57 -9.31 5.61
N VAL A 87 4.53 -8.03 5.24
CA VAL A 87 5.24 -7.48 4.09
C VAL A 87 6.43 -6.66 4.58
N ARG A 88 7.63 -7.14 4.26
CA ARG A 88 8.87 -6.39 4.48
C ARG A 88 9.19 -5.57 3.25
N VAL A 89 8.93 -4.27 3.33
CA VAL A 89 9.31 -3.30 2.30
C VAL A 89 10.83 -3.08 2.38
N PRO A 90 11.61 -3.35 1.31
CA PRO A 90 13.07 -3.31 1.35
C PRO A 90 13.66 -1.90 1.22
N TYR A 91 12.83 -0.86 1.38
CA TYR A 91 13.23 0.53 1.32
C TYR A 91 12.36 1.40 2.22
N LEU A 92 12.82 2.63 2.49
CA LEU A 92 12.06 3.62 3.24
C LEU A 92 10.88 4.13 2.41
N ILE A 93 9.66 3.88 2.86
CA ILE A 93 8.46 4.56 2.35
C ILE A 93 8.54 6.01 2.80
N HIS A 94 8.39 6.95 1.86
CA HIS A 94 8.58 8.37 2.13
C HIS A 94 7.46 9.01 2.97
N THR A 95 6.32 8.33 3.12
CA THR A 95 5.14 8.82 3.87
C THR A 95 5.51 9.16 5.31
N GLY A 96 5.27 10.40 5.71
CA GLY A 96 5.61 10.91 7.05
C GLY A 96 7.07 11.40 7.19
N TYR A 97 7.89 11.21 6.16
CA TYR A 97 9.30 11.63 6.10
C TYR A 97 9.55 12.71 5.04
N GLU A 98 8.50 13.23 4.40
CA GLU A 98 8.61 14.13 3.25
C GLU A 98 9.49 15.34 3.52
N LEU A 99 9.22 16.07 4.61
CA LEU A 99 9.94 17.29 4.94
C LEU A 99 11.44 17.02 5.13
N ALA A 100 11.79 16.00 5.91
CA ALA A 100 13.17 15.64 6.18
C ALA A 100 13.91 15.21 4.91
N LEU A 101 13.28 14.37 4.08
CA LEU A 101 13.88 13.89 2.84
C LEU A 101 14.03 15.02 1.81
N MET A 102 13.07 15.94 1.75
CA MET A 102 13.15 17.11 0.87
C MET A 102 14.20 18.10 1.37
N ALA A 103 14.28 18.38 2.67
CA ALA A 103 15.30 19.25 3.25
C ALA A 103 16.72 18.72 3.00
N GLN A 104 16.89 17.40 2.93
CA GLN A 104 18.14 16.73 2.56
C GLN A 104 18.38 16.63 1.05
N GLY A 105 17.46 17.10 0.21
CA GLY A 105 17.54 16.98 -1.26
C GLY A 105 17.38 15.55 -1.79
N ARG A 106 16.95 14.61 -0.96
CA ARG A 106 16.79 13.18 -1.31
C ARG A 106 15.42 12.87 -1.89
N LYS A 107 14.41 13.70 -1.58
CA LYS A 107 13.08 13.66 -2.17
C LYS A 107 12.86 14.97 -2.95
N PRO A 108 12.56 14.93 -4.25
CA PRO A 108 12.40 16.14 -5.05
C PRO A 108 11.00 16.76 -4.95
N PHE A 109 10.01 15.99 -4.51
CA PHE A 109 8.60 16.36 -4.55
C PHE A 109 7.79 15.61 -3.50
N GLY A 110 6.88 16.30 -2.82
CA GLY A 110 5.97 15.73 -1.84
C GLY A 110 4.70 16.58 -1.70
N PHE A 111 3.73 16.06 -0.97
CA PHE A 111 2.52 16.81 -0.65
C PHE A 111 2.02 16.44 0.74
N ILE A 112 1.27 17.35 1.35
CA ILE A 112 0.58 17.11 2.62
C ILE A 112 -0.91 17.30 2.42
N GLU A 113 -1.70 16.50 3.14
CA GLU A 113 -3.12 16.77 3.34
C GLU A 113 -3.26 17.94 4.32
N TYR A 114 -3.94 18.99 3.85
CA TYR A 114 -4.16 20.20 4.60
C TYR A 114 -5.58 20.27 5.17
N ASN A 115 -5.66 20.61 6.45
CA ASN A 115 -6.92 20.89 7.11
C ASN A 115 -6.73 21.97 8.18
N SER A 116 -7.35 23.14 7.98
CA SER A 116 -7.21 24.30 8.88
C SER A 116 -7.74 24.08 10.30
N GLU A 117 -8.61 23.09 10.50
CA GLU A 117 -9.11 22.73 11.84
C GLU A 117 -8.23 21.69 12.55
N TRP A 118 -7.28 21.08 11.84
CA TRP A 118 -6.41 20.06 12.38
C TRP A 118 -5.00 20.62 12.61
N GLN A 119 -4.73 20.98 13.86
CA GLN A 119 -3.50 21.66 14.28
C GLN A 119 -2.19 20.97 13.79
N PRO A 120 -2.03 19.64 13.83
CA PRO A 120 -0.85 18.97 13.26
C PRO A 120 -0.60 19.28 11.78
N SER A 121 -1.66 19.39 10.97
CA SER A 121 -1.54 19.73 9.56
C SER A 121 -1.13 21.19 9.34
N VAL A 122 -1.66 22.11 10.15
CA VAL A 122 -1.26 23.52 10.15
C VAL A 122 0.21 23.68 10.53
N GLU A 123 0.64 22.99 11.59
CA GLU A 123 2.03 22.99 12.05
C GLU A 123 2.98 22.42 10.99
N LEU A 124 2.61 21.29 10.37
CA LEU A 124 3.40 20.67 9.31
C LEU A 124 3.53 21.61 8.10
N LYS A 125 2.43 22.23 7.66
CA LYS A 125 2.46 23.22 6.57
C LYS A 125 3.42 24.37 6.87
N ALA A 126 3.33 24.95 8.06
CA ALA A 126 4.18 26.08 8.46
C ALA A 126 5.68 25.73 8.42
N ARG A 127 6.04 24.47 8.71
CA ARG A 127 7.44 24.00 8.59
C ARG A 127 7.90 23.93 7.14
N PHE A 128 7.07 23.42 6.24
CA PHE A 128 7.39 23.46 4.80
C PHE A 128 7.47 24.89 4.28
N ASP A 129 6.51 25.75 4.65
CA ASP A 129 6.47 27.15 4.24
C ASP A 129 7.76 27.90 4.65
N ALA A 130 8.34 27.57 5.80
CA ALA A 130 9.63 28.15 6.21
C ALA A 130 10.77 27.85 5.22
N TYR A 131 10.78 26.70 4.55
CA TYR A 131 11.73 26.37 3.49
C TYR A 131 11.38 27.03 2.14
N VAL A 132 10.09 27.31 1.91
CA VAL A 132 9.63 28.11 0.77
C VAL A 132 10.10 29.56 0.91
N ASP A 133 9.95 30.16 2.09
CA ASP A 133 10.41 31.52 2.40
C ASP A 133 11.93 31.68 2.27
N GLN A 134 12.68 30.61 2.54
CA GLN A 134 14.13 30.56 2.34
C GLN A 134 14.54 30.35 0.86
N GLY A 135 13.57 30.13 -0.05
CA GLY A 135 13.81 29.86 -1.46
C GLY A 135 14.35 28.45 -1.75
N VAL A 136 14.29 27.54 -0.78
CA VAL A 136 14.73 26.14 -0.92
C VAL A 136 13.67 25.29 -1.60
N PHE A 137 12.39 25.53 -1.26
CA PHE A 137 11.25 24.85 -1.86
C PHE A 137 10.39 25.80 -2.71
N HIS A 138 9.54 25.22 -3.54
CA HIS A 138 8.40 25.88 -4.15
C HIS A 138 7.12 25.15 -3.73
N SER A 139 6.04 25.90 -3.47
CA SER A 139 4.74 25.37 -3.09
C SER A 139 3.62 25.76 -4.05
N GLN A 140 2.63 24.86 -4.17
CA GLN A 140 1.36 25.12 -4.83
C GLN A 140 0.22 24.56 -3.98
N GLU A 141 -0.79 25.40 -3.69
CA GLU A 141 -1.95 25.02 -2.88
C GLU A 141 -3.13 24.62 -3.78
N ILE A 142 -3.70 23.43 -3.52
CA ILE A 142 -4.97 22.97 -4.07
C ILE A 142 -5.94 22.85 -2.89
N ILE A 143 -6.48 23.99 -2.45
CA ILE A 143 -7.32 24.09 -1.26
C ILE A 143 -8.71 24.59 -1.66
N ILE A 144 -9.74 23.97 -1.08
CA ILE A 144 -11.13 24.40 -1.20
C ILE A 144 -11.65 24.91 0.14
N ASP A 145 -12.53 25.90 0.07
CA ASP A 145 -13.29 26.39 1.22
C ASP A 145 -14.53 25.52 1.42
N ALA A 146 -14.45 24.58 2.36
CA ALA A 146 -15.58 23.78 2.79
C ALA A 146 -16.45 24.59 3.77
N SER A 147 -17.54 25.16 3.26
CA SER A 147 -18.54 25.83 4.09
C SER A 147 -19.47 24.82 4.76
N ARG A 148 -19.67 24.95 6.07
CA ARG A 148 -20.74 24.27 6.82
C ARG A 148 -21.65 25.33 7.45
N PRO A 149 -22.98 25.13 7.48
CA PRO A 149 -23.88 26.04 8.19
C PRO A 149 -23.43 26.20 9.65
N ASN A 150 -23.33 27.44 10.14
CA ASN A 150 -22.93 27.80 11.51
C ASN A 150 -21.49 27.46 11.94
N HIS A 151 -20.59 27.13 11.01
CA HIS A 151 -19.16 26.97 11.29
C HIS A 151 -18.31 27.92 10.43
N PRO A 152 -17.15 28.38 10.93
CA PRO A 152 -16.19 29.10 10.09
C PRO A 152 -15.81 28.26 8.86
N ALA A 153 -15.52 28.92 7.74
CA ALA A 153 -15.10 28.24 6.52
C ALA A 153 -13.84 27.42 6.79
N ARG A 154 -13.93 26.10 6.57
CA ARG A 154 -12.83 25.17 6.77
C ARG A 154 -12.05 25.04 5.48
N ARG A 155 -10.75 25.27 5.52
CA ARG A 155 -9.85 25.09 4.38
C ARG A 155 -9.32 23.66 4.39
N ILE A 156 -9.70 22.88 3.38
CA ILE A 156 -9.23 21.50 3.19
C ILE A 156 -8.67 21.32 1.79
N GLY A 157 -7.69 20.45 1.64
CA GLY A 157 -7.12 20.11 0.34
C GLY A 157 -5.70 19.60 0.45
N GLN A 158 -4.92 19.77 -0.60
CA GLN A 158 -3.51 19.38 -0.63
C GLN A 158 -2.60 20.58 -0.83
N VAL A 159 -1.45 20.55 -0.18
CA VAL A 159 -0.35 21.49 -0.46
C VAL A 159 0.82 20.69 -1.03
N LEU A 160 1.19 21.03 -2.25
CA LEU A 160 2.24 20.39 -3.03
C LEU A 160 3.54 21.17 -2.83
N TYR A 161 4.65 20.46 -2.62
CA TYR A 161 5.98 21.04 -2.46
C TYR A 161 6.99 20.37 -3.37
N THR A 162 7.81 21.17 -4.04
CA THR A 162 8.96 20.72 -4.85
C THR A 162 10.23 21.35 -4.32
N LEU A 163 11.39 20.73 -4.59
CA LEU A 163 12.66 21.46 -4.52
C LEU A 163 12.63 22.62 -5.52
N LYS A 164 13.31 23.73 -5.21
CA LYS A 164 13.43 24.85 -6.13
C LYS A 164 14.10 24.37 -7.45
N GLY A 165 13.48 24.66 -8.59
CA GLY A 165 13.91 24.18 -9.91
C GLY A 165 13.22 22.88 -10.37
N GLU A 166 12.49 22.19 -9.49
CA GLU A 166 11.74 20.96 -9.79
C GLU A 166 10.23 21.21 -9.93
N GLU A 167 9.81 22.47 -10.14
CA GLU A 167 8.39 22.88 -10.18
C GLU A 167 7.58 22.12 -11.26
N TRP A 168 8.25 21.69 -12.33
CA TRP A 168 7.66 20.90 -13.41
C TRP A 168 6.96 19.61 -12.93
N ARG A 169 7.35 19.07 -11.77
CA ARG A 169 6.75 17.86 -11.19
C ARG A 169 5.30 18.06 -10.78
N ILE A 170 4.93 19.27 -10.35
CA ILE A 170 3.54 19.58 -9.99
C ILE A 170 2.66 19.50 -11.24
N THR A 171 3.05 20.17 -12.32
CA THR A 171 2.33 20.12 -13.60
C THR A 171 2.25 18.69 -14.14
N ALA A 172 3.34 17.91 -14.03
CA ALA A 172 3.34 16.51 -14.45
C ALA A 172 2.36 15.66 -13.62
N LEU A 173 2.30 15.85 -12.29
CA LEU A 173 1.35 15.14 -11.43
C LEU A 173 -0.10 15.52 -11.78
N GLU A 174 -0.39 16.79 -11.99
CA GLU A 174 -1.73 17.25 -12.39
C GLU A 174 -2.19 16.61 -13.70
N LEU A 175 -1.30 16.56 -14.70
CA LEU A 175 -1.57 15.89 -15.97
C LEU A 175 -1.83 14.40 -15.77
N ILE A 176 -1.04 13.72 -14.93
CA ILE A 176 -1.25 12.30 -14.61
C ILE A 176 -2.62 12.13 -13.93
N ARG A 177 -2.93 12.91 -12.88
CA ARG A 177 -4.18 12.81 -12.11
C ARG A 177 -5.42 13.11 -12.94
N GLN A 178 -5.35 14.00 -13.93
CA GLN A 178 -6.45 14.25 -14.87
C GLN A 178 -6.80 13.03 -15.73
N HIS A 179 -5.87 12.09 -15.88
CA HIS A 179 -6.03 10.89 -16.72
C HIS A 179 -6.07 9.59 -15.90
N ILE A 180 -5.72 9.61 -14.61
CA ILE A 180 -5.84 8.46 -13.70
C ILE A 180 -7.31 8.11 -13.49
N ASN A 181 -7.63 6.82 -13.56
CA ASN A 181 -8.88 6.22 -13.11
C ASN A 181 -10.17 6.80 -13.73
N LEU A 182 -10.11 7.51 -14.86
CA LEU A 182 -11.30 7.96 -15.59
C LEU A 182 -12.22 6.79 -15.97
N ARG A 183 -11.67 5.57 -16.09
CA ARG A 183 -12.42 4.35 -16.39
C ARG A 183 -12.07 3.17 -15.47
N GLY A 184 -11.44 3.42 -14.33
CA GLY A 184 -10.89 2.36 -13.47
C GLY A 184 -9.72 1.60 -14.12
N ASP A 185 -8.99 2.28 -15.00
CA ASP A 185 -7.92 1.78 -15.86
C ASP A 185 -6.51 2.16 -15.36
N GLY A 186 -6.36 2.36 -14.04
CA GLY A 186 -5.06 2.49 -13.40
C GLY A 186 -4.10 1.41 -13.91
N CYS A 187 -2.97 1.84 -14.49
CA CYS A 187 -1.99 0.94 -15.06
C CYS A 187 -0.65 1.10 -14.35
N GLU A 188 0.16 0.05 -14.33
CA GLU A 188 1.47 0.04 -13.68
C GLU A 188 2.37 1.20 -14.14
N ASN A 189 2.23 1.64 -15.39
CA ASN A 189 3.02 2.76 -15.91
C ASN A 189 2.68 4.09 -15.24
N MET A 190 1.41 4.32 -14.88
CA MET A 190 1.02 5.53 -14.15
C MET A 190 1.63 5.54 -12.75
N GLU A 191 1.67 4.40 -12.09
CA GLU A 191 2.26 4.27 -10.75
C GLU A 191 3.79 4.35 -10.77
N ARG A 192 4.44 3.83 -11.82
CA ARG A 192 5.86 4.12 -12.07
C ARG A 192 6.11 5.60 -12.28
N LEU A 193 5.22 6.30 -13.00
CA LEU A 193 5.36 7.73 -13.26
C LEU A 193 5.14 8.56 -11.99
N GLU A 194 4.08 8.29 -11.23
CA GLU A 194 3.83 8.97 -9.95
C GLU A 194 4.96 8.70 -8.94
N GLY A 195 5.40 7.45 -8.81
CA GLY A 195 6.53 7.10 -7.97
C GLY A 195 7.82 7.81 -8.38
N ALA A 196 8.11 7.89 -9.68
CA ALA A 196 9.27 8.62 -10.19
C ALA A 196 9.17 10.14 -9.94
N LEU A 197 7.97 10.73 -10.03
CA LEU A 197 7.76 12.13 -9.66
C LEU A 197 8.06 12.36 -8.18
N LEU A 198 7.65 11.44 -7.30
CA LEU A 198 7.92 11.47 -5.86
C LEU A 198 9.36 11.13 -5.47
N GLY A 199 10.21 10.76 -6.44
CA GLY A 199 11.62 10.45 -6.24
C GLY A 199 11.95 9.00 -5.92
N TYR A 200 11.03 8.06 -6.13
CA TYR A 200 11.33 6.63 -6.03
C TYR A 200 12.15 6.15 -7.23
N GLU A 201 13.13 5.31 -6.95
CA GLU A 201 13.91 4.61 -7.95
C GLU A 201 13.08 3.56 -8.69
N ARG A 202 13.50 3.20 -9.90
CA ARG A 202 12.78 2.24 -10.75
C ARG A 202 12.50 0.92 -10.03
N TRP A 203 13.49 0.37 -9.34
CA TRP A 203 13.33 -0.91 -8.65
C TRP A 203 12.38 -0.81 -7.44
N GLN A 204 12.29 0.34 -6.77
CA GLN A 204 11.34 0.58 -5.68
C GLN A 204 9.92 0.59 -6.23
N ASN A 205 9.70 1.27 -7.35
CA ASN A 205 8.41 1.26 -8.06
C ASN A 205 8.03 -0.14 -8.53
N ASP A 206 8.98 -0.88 -9.14
CA ASP A 206 8.73 -2.25 -9.60
C ASP A 206 8.40 -3.19 -8.42
N TRP A 207 9.08 -3.02 -7.28
CA TRP A 207 8.77 -3.77 -6.06
C TRP A 207 7.36 -3.43 -5.55
N TRP A 208 7.00 -2.14 -5.47
CA TRP A 208 5.68 -1.69 -5.01
C TRP A 208 4.55 -2.23 -5.88
N ILE A 209 4.72 -2.15 -7.20
CA ILE A 209 3.76 -2.67 -8.17
C ILE A 209 3.62 -4.19 -8.05
N ASP A 210 4.72 -4.90 -7.88
CA ASP A 210 4.66 -6.35 -7.67
C ASP A 210 3.97 -6.71 -6.35
N HIS A 211 4.23 -5.94 -5.28
CA HIS A 211 3.56 -6.10 -4.00
C HIS A 211 2.04 -5.88 -4.13
N LEU A 212 1.61 -4.77 -4.74
CA LEU A 212 0.20 -4.45 -4.94
C LEU A 212 -0.51 -5.47 -5.85
N ALA A 213 0.18 -5.97 -6.88
CA ALA A 213 -0.35 -7.01 -7.74
C ALA A 213 -0.63 -8.32 -6.97
N ARG A 214 0.20 -8.67 -5.98
CA ARG A 214 0.02 -9.87 -5.14
C ARG A 214 -1.02 -9.68 -4.04
N SER A 215 -1.09 -8.49 -3.44
CA SER A 215 -2.01 -8.22 -2.31
C SER A 215 -3.48 -8.17 -2.73
N GLY A 216 -3.77 -8.05 -4.04
CA GLY A 216 -5.13 -7.95 -4.55
C GLY A 216 -5.79 -6.60 -4.22
N ILE A 217 -4.98 -5.59 -3.85
CA ILE A 217 -5.46 -4.22 -3.63
C ILE A 217 -5.92 -3.65 -4.98
N ASN A 218 -7.19 -3.22 -5.01
CA ASN A 218 -7.99 -2.95 -6.22
C ASN A 218 -7.49 -1.84 -7.16
N LEU A 219 -6.35 -1.18 -6.88
CA LEU A 219 -5.78 -0.13 -7.73
C LEU A 219 -5.37 -0.65 -9.13
N TYR A 220 -5.09 -1.95 -9.27
CA TYR A 220 -4.74 -2.59 -10.55
C TYR A 220 -5.70 -3.73 -10.93
N GLY A 221 -6.98 -3.54 -10.65
CA GLY A 221 -8.00 -4.55 -10.89
C GLY A 221 -7.92 -5.74 -9.94
N SER A 222 -8.79 -6.72 -10.19
CA SER A 222 -8.84 -7.94 -9.39
C SER A 222 -7.68 -8.86 -9.80
N SER A 223 -6.84 -9.24 -8.83
CA SER A 223 -5.80 -10.22 -9.05
C SER A 223 -6.34 -11.64 -8.85
N SER A 224 -6.24 -12.43 -9.91
CA SER A 224 -6.85 -13.74 -10.04
C SER A 224 -5.80 -14.78 -10.40
N ILE A 225 -5.96 -15.99 -9.88
CA ILE A 225 -5.10 -17.14 -10.16
C ILE A 225 -5.93 -18.22 -10.83
N VAL A 226 -5.36 -18.87 -11.85
CA VAL A 226 -5.94 -20.05 -12.49
C VAL A 226 -4.89 -21.16 -12.57
N LYS A 227 -5.36 -22.39 -12.55
CA LYS A 227 -4.55 -23.58 -12.85
C LYS A 227 -4.48 -23.75 -14.35
N VAL A 228 -3.31 -24.12 -14.86
CA VAL A 228 -3.15 -24.49 -16.27
C VAL A 228 -2.49 -25.86 -16.40
N ASP A 229 -2.94 -26.64 -17.37
CA ASP A 229 -2.28 -27.88 -17.79
C ASP A 229 -1.09 -27.60 -18.72
N ARG A 230 -0.39 -28.65 -19.15
CA ARG A 230 0.79 -28.53 -20.02
C ARG A 230 0.47 -27.87 -21.36
N ALA A 231 -0.64 -28.23 -22.01
CA ALA A 231 -1.01 -27.66 -23.31
C ALA A 231 -1.37 -26.18 -23.20
N GLN A 232 -2.08 -25.82 -22.13
CA GLN A 232 -2.42 -24.44 -21.77
C GLN A 232 -1.18 -23.62 -21.42
N TYR A 233 -0.22 -24.20 -20.69
CA TYR A 233 1.06 -23.56 -20.40
C TYR A 233 1.89 -23.33 -21.67
N ASP A 234 2.00 -24.32 -22.55
CA ASP A 234 2.72 -24.18 -23.82
C ASP A 234 2.06 -23.10 -24.70
N TRP A 235 0.73 -23.01 -24.67
CA TRP A 235 -0.01 -21.93 -25.32
C TRP A 235 0.33 -20.55 -24.73
N LEU A 236 0.39 -20.43 -23.39
CA LEU A 236 0.78 -19.20 -22.72
C LEU A 236 2.18 -18.75 -23.14
N VAL A 237 3.14 -19.67 -23.21
CA VAL A 237 4.50 -19.42 -23.69
C VAL A 237 4.46 -18.92 -25.13
N HIS A 238 3.71 -19.58 -26.01
CA HIS A 238 3.56 -19.19 -27.41
C HIS A 238 2.93 -17.79 -27.57
N ALA A 239 1.93 -17.46 -26.74
CA ALA A 239 1.28 -16.15 -26.71
C ALA A 239 2.14 -15.06 -26.02
N GLY A 240 3.35 -15.40 -25.56
CA GLY A 240 4.23 -14.49 -24.83
C GLY A 240 3.60 -13.98 -23.52
N PHE A 241 2.76 -14.80 -22.89
CA PHE A 241 2.02 -14.51 -21.68
C PHE A 241 1.09 -13.28 -21.77
N ARG A 242 0.60 -12.93 -22.97
CA ARG A 242 -0.27 -11.75 -23.17
C ARG A 242 -1.76 -12.04 -23.15
N ALA A 243 -2.13 -13.29 -22.88
CA ALA A 243 -3.51 -13.76 -22.88
C ALA A 243 -3.60 -15.03 -22.04
N LEU A 244 -4.76 -15.34 -21.49
CA LEU A 244 -5.11 -16.65 -20.95
C LEU A 244 -5.38 -17.64 -22.10
N PRO A 245 -5.03 -18.92 -21.91
CA PRO A 245 -5.24 -19.95 -22.91
C PRO A 245 -6.72 -20.28 -23.07
N PRO A 246 -7.14 -20.80 -24.24
CA PRO A 246 -8.47 -21.35 -24.39
C PRO A 246 -8.66 -22.55 -23.43
N VAL A 247 -9.91 -22.73 -23.00
CA VAL A 247 -10.32 -23.84 -22.13
C VAL A 247 -11.40 -24.63 -22.87
N ASP A 248 -11.23 -25.94 -22.98
CA ASP A 248 -12.20 -26.82 -23.67
C ASP A 248 -13.47 -27.07 -22.84
N ALA A 249 -13.37 -26.91 -21.52
CA ALA A 249 -14.50 -26.98 -20.60
C ALA A 249 -15.39 -25.71 -20.68
N PRO A 250 -16.70 -25.82 -20.38
CA PRO A 250 -17.61 -24.67 -20.40
C PRO A 250 -17.26 -23.61 -19.34
N THR A 251 -16.54 -24.01 -18.29
CA THR A 251 -16.15 -23.18 -17.15
C THR A 251 -14.72 -23.48 -16.74
N PHE A 252 -14.11 -22.55 -15.99
CA PHE A 252 -12.80 -22.74 -15.35
C PHE A 252 -12.83 -22.18 -13.92
N MET A 253 -11.93 -22.68 -13.08
CA MET A 253 -11.81 -22.25 -11.69
C MET A 253 -10.87 -21.07 -11.55
N LEU A 254 -11.38 -19.99 -10.96
CA LEU A 254 -10.65 -18.76 -10.66
C LEU A 254 -10.50 -18.60 -9.14
N TYR A 255 -9.29 -18.32 -8.69
CA TYR A 255 -8.95 -18.10 -7.29
C TYR A 255 -8.56 -16.64 -7.07
N SER A 256 -8.96 -16.04 -5.94
CA SER A 256 -8.44 -14.72 -5.55
C SER A 256 -6.97 -14.83 -5.14
N ALA A 257 -6.10 -13.93 -5.63
CA ALA A 257 -4.66 -14.04 -5.39
C ALA A 257 -4.26 -14.02 -3.90
N HIS A 258 -4.96 -13.22 -3.09
CA HIS A 258 -4.72 -13.14 -1.64
C HIS A 258 -5.22 -14.36 -0.85
N ARG A 259 -5.85 -15.34 -1.52
CA ARG A 259 -6.45 -16.54 -0.87
C ARG A 259 -5.72 -17.84 -1.19
N LEU A 260 -4.79 -17.84 -2.13
CA LEU A 260 -4.06 -19.03 -2.52
C LEU A 260 -2.57 -18.78 -2.35
N ASP A 261 -2.01 -19.29 -1.26
CA ASP A 261 -0.59 -19.18 -0.96
C ASP A 261 0.26 -20.24 -1.67
N ASP A 262 1.58 -20.08 -1.59
CA ASP A 262 2.55 -20.96 -2.25
C ASP A 262 2.45 -22.42 -1.80
N ASP A 263 2.10 -22.67 -0.54
CA ASP A 263 2.06 -24.03 0.00
C ASP A 263 0.76 -24.74 -0.39
N ALA A 264 -0.36 -24.02 -0.45
CA ALA A 264 -1.60 -24.51 -1.05
C ALA A 264 -1.43 -24.82 -2.53
N MET A 265 -0.73 -23.96 -3.30
CA MET A 265 -0.42 -24.23 -4.71
C MET A 265 0.46 -25.47 -4.88
N LYS A 266 1.55 -25.60 -4.10
CA LYS A 266 2.43 -26.79 -4.14
C LYS A 266 1.68 -28.07 -3.77
N THR A 267 0.84 -28.03 -2.73
CA THR A 267 0.02 -29.18 -2.31
C THR A 267 -0.93 -29.60 -3.42
N ALA A 268 -1.64 -28.64 -4.03
CA ALA A 268 -2.52 -28.93 -5.15
C ALA A 268 -1.79 -29.54 -6.37
N MET A 269 -0.56 -29.09 -6.67
CA MET A 269 0.26 -29.70 -7.74
C MET A 269 0.74 -31.12 -7.40
N GLN A 270 0.93 -31.44 -6.12
CA GLN A 270 1.29 -32.80 -5.70
C GLN A 270 0.09 -33.74 -5.81
N GLU A 271 -1.11 -33.26 -5.48
CA GLU A 271 -2.35 -34.04 -5.50
C GLU A 271 -2.91 -34.22 -6.92
N ASP A 272 -2.74 -33.22 -7.79
CA ASP A 272 -3.26 -33.23 -9.15
C ASP A 272 -2.11 -33.18 -10.18
N PRO A 273 -1.80 -34.31 -10.86
CA PRO A 273 -0.72 -34.37 -11.84
C PRO A 273 -1.03 -33.61 -13.13
N THR A 274 -2.28 -33.21 -13.37
CA THR A 274 -2.68 -32.47 -14.57
C THR A 274 -2.28 -30.99 -14.50
N ILE A 275 -2.07 -30.46 -13.29
CA ILE A 275 -1.65 -29.07 -13.09
C ILE A 275 -0.17 -28.94 -13.49
N GLU A 276 0.11 -28.19 -14.55
CA GLU A 276 1.47 -27.81 -14.95
C GLU A 276 1.92 -26.55 -14.21
N ALA A 277 1.05 -25.55 -14.09
CA ALA A 277 1.39 -24.31 -13.42
C ALA A 277 0.18 -23.63 -12.78
N PHE A 278 0.45 -22.78 -11.81
CA PHE A 278 -0.47 -21.73 -11.37
C PHE A 278 -0.05 -20.41 -11.99
N VAL A 279 -0.99 -19.74 -12.65
CA VAL A 279 -0.74 -18.46 -13.29
C VAL A 279 -1.67 -17.38 -12.75
N GLN A 280 -1.11 -16.19 -12.58
CA GLN A 280 -1.78 -15.00 -12.09
C GLN A 280 -2.05 -14.05 -13.26
N PHE A 281 -3.22 -13.42 -13.24
CA PHE A 281 -3.56 -12.31 -14.12
C PHE A 281 -4.35 -11.25 -13.38
N ASN A 282 -4.33 -10.03 -13.92
CA ASN A 282 -5.08 -8.91 -13.38
C ASN A 282 -6.02 -8.35 -14.45
N VAL A 283 -7.27 -8.13 -14.07
CA VAL A 283 -8.33 -7.59 -14.93
C VAL A 283 -9.20 -6.62 -14.14
N GLY A 284 -9.72 -5.57 -14.78
CA GLY A 284 -10.68 -4.68 -14.13
C GLY A 284 -11.89 -5.46 -13.62
N LEU A 285 -12.22 -5.32 -12.32
CA LEU A 285 -13.25 -6.13 -11.66
C LEU A 285 -14.63 -5.98 -12.33
N SER A 286 -14.94 -4.78 -12.87
CA SER A 286 -16.17 -4.51 -13.63
C SER A 286 -16.40 -5.45 -14.81
N HIS A 287 -15.33 -6.00 -15.39
CA HIS A 287 -15.40 -6.93 -16.52
C HIS A 287 -15.73 -8.36 -16.15
N ILE A 288 -15.61 -8.74 -14.87
CA ILE A 288 -15.82 -10.12 -14.40
C ILE A 288 -16.82 -10.23 -13.25
N MET A 289 -17.15 -9.13 -12.56
CA MET A 289 -18.01 -9.14 -11.36
C MET A 289 -19.44 -9.64 -11.58
N HIS A 290 -19.91 -9.67 -12.83
CA HIS A 290 -21.22 -10.22 -13.17
C HIS A 290 -21.21 -11.76 -13.28
N ALA A 291 -20.03 -12.38 -13.29
CA ALA A 291 -19.87 -13.82 -13.47
C ALA A 291 -19.89 -14.60 -12.14
N ALA A 292 -19.56 -13.95 -11.02
CA ALA A 292 -19.53 -14.57 -9.70
C ALA A 292 -19.65 -13.53 -8.58
N ASP A 293 -20.05 -13.96 -7.38
CA ASP A 293 -20.02 -13.13 -6.18
C ASP A 293 -18.62 -13.14 -5.54
N PHE A 294 -17.79 -12.16 -5.92
CA PHE A 294 -16.43 -12.00 -5.42
C PHE A 294 -16.35 -11.71 -3.91
N GLY A 295 -17.46 -11.40 -3.23
CA GLY A 295 -17.51 -11.25 -1.78
C GLY A 295 -17.34 -12.56 -1.01
N THR A 296 -17.59 -13.71 -1.64
CA THR A 296 -17.54 -15.04 -0.98
C THR A 296 -16.13 -15.59 -0.74
N GLY A 297 -15.10 -14.92 -1.26
CA GLY A 297 -13.69 -15.35 -1.11
C GLY A 297 -13.24 -16.46 -2.09
N GLY A 298 -14.16 -17.06 -2.86
CA GLY A 298 -13.85 -18.05 -3.89
C GLY A 298 -13.54 -19.46 -3.34
N PRO A 299 -13.15 -20.41 -4.21
CA PRO A 299 -12.89 -20.23 -5.64
C PRO A 299 -14.19 -20.04 -6.45
N TYR A 300 -14.08 -19.40 -7.61
CA TYR A 300 -15.21 -19.05 -8.47
C TYR A 300 -15.18 -19.89 -9.74
N GLU A 301 -16.33 -20.46 -10.09
CA GLU A 301 -16.51 -21.11 -11.38
C GLU A 301 -16.94 -20.06 -12.41
N ILE A 302 -16.08 -19.79 -13.39
CA ILE A 302 -16.26 -18.70 -14.37
C ILE A 302 -16.51 -19.31 -15.75
N PRO A 303 -17.48 -18.79 -16.54
CA PRO A 303 -17.69 -19.22 -17.91
C PRO A 303 -16.44 -19.02 -18.79
N ALA A 304 -16.03 -20.06 -19.52
CA ALA A 304 -14.91 -19.98 -20.46
C ALA A 304 -15.15 -18.96 -21.60
N SER A 305 -16.42 -18.66 -21.89
CA SER A 305 -16.80 -17.60 -22.83
C SER A 305 -16.35 -16.19 -22.42
N LEU A 306 -15.93 -15.99 -21.16
CA LEU A 306 -15.36 -14.72 -20.69
C LEU A 306 -13.87 -14.57 -20.96
N ILE A 307 -13.15 -15.63 -21.35
CA ILE A 307 -11.71 -15.57 -21.65
C ILE A 307 -11.37 -14.47 -22.67
N PRO A 308 -12.10 -14.29 -23.79
CA PRO A 308 -11.85 -13.18 -24.72
C PRO A 308 -12.01 -11.79 -24.09
N THR A 309 -12.99 -11.61 -23.19
CA THR A 309 -13.20 -10.36 -22.45
C THR A 309 -12.06 -10.13 -21.47
N ILE A 310 -11.67 -11.15 -20.70
CA ILE A 310 -10.52 -11.09 -19.79
C ILE A 310 -9.27 -10.70 -20.57
N ASN A 311 -8.97 -11.40 -21.66
CA ASN A 311 -7.79 -11.14 -22.50
C ASN A 311 -7.76 -9.73 -23.09
N ARG A 312 -8.92 -9.16 -23.46
CA ARG A 312 -9.02 -7.78 -23.95
C ARG A 312 -8.74 -6.74 -22.86
N HIS A 313 -9.00 -7.08 -21.60
CA HIS A 313 -8.94 -6.17 -20.46
C HIS A 313 -7.84 -6.56 -19.45
N LEU A 314 -6.86 -7.38 -19.86
CA LEU A 314 -5.69 -7.67 -19.06
C LEU A 314 -4.90 -6.39 -18.79
N LEU A 315 -4.58 -6.15 -17.53
CA LEU A 315 -3.82 -4.99 -17.08
C LEU A 315 -2.30 -5.23 -17.12
N ARG A 316 -1.88 -6.49 -17.25
CA ARG A 316 -0.49 -6.92 -17.36
C ARG A 316 -0.38 -8.28 -18.03
N ALA A 317 0.86 -8.66 -18.35
CA ALA A 317 1.17 -10.02 -18.78
C ALA A 317 0.80 -11.03 -17.67
N VAL A 318 0.30 -12.18 -18.09
CA VAL A 318 0.04 -13.35 -17.25
C VAL A 318 1.37 -13.77 -16.61
N ARG A 319 1.36 -13.99 -15.30
CA ARG A 319 2.55 -14.33 -14.53
C ARG A 319 2.49 -15.78 -14.08
N VAL A 320 3.57 -16.52 -14.25
CA VAL A 320 3.72 -17.84 -13.63
C VAL A 320 4.10 -17.66 -12.16
N LEU A 321 3.29 -18.21 -11.25
CA LEU A 321 3.56 -18.17 -9.80
C LEU A 321 4.42 -19.36 -9.39
N ILE A 322 3.97 -20.55 -9.78
CA ILE A 322 4.71 -21.81 -9.63
C ILE A 322 4.47 -22.66 -10.88
N GLN A 323 5.53 -23.34 -11.30
CA GLN A 323 5.50 -24.29 -12.40
C GLN A 323 6.03 -25.64 -11.91
N ARG A 324 5.49 -26.72 -12.47
CA ARG A 324 6.01 -28.06 -12.26
C ARG A 324 7.40 -28.11 -12.88
N SER A 325 8.43 -28.10 -12.05
CA SER A 325 9.78 -28.32 -12.52
C SER A 325 9.82 -29.66 -13.25
N ASP A 326 10.20 -29.66 -14.53
CA ASP A 326 10.59 -30.89 -15.21
C ASP A 326 11.66 -31.56 -14.33
N GLY A 327 11.41 -32.78 -13.86
CA GLY A 327 12.33 -33.49 -12.98
C GLY A 327 13.73 -33.57 -13.60
N GLY A 328 14.62 -32.69 -13.17
CA GLY A 328 16.01 -32.60 -13.60
C GLY A 328 16.91 -32.36 -12.40
N ALA A 329 17.88 -33.25 -12.22
CA ALA A 329 18.84 -33.39 -11.12
C ALA A 329 19.45 -32.09 -10.56
N PRO A 330 19.95 -32.10 -9.30
CA PRO A 330 20.61 -30.94 -8.69
C PRO A 330 21.84 -30.56 -9.53
N ALA A 331 21.86 -29.34 -10.05
CA ALA A 331 23.06 -28.75 -10.64
C ALA A 331 24.13 -28.66 -9.55
N GLY A 332 25.22 -29.39 -9.77
CA GLY A 332 26.38 -29.43 -8.89
C GLY A 332 26.93 -28.04 -8.62
N ARG A 333 27.41 -27.88 -7.39
CA ARG A 333 28.32 -26.80 -7.00
C ARG A 333 29.48 -26.76 -8.01
N HIS A 334 29.70 -25.61 -8.63
CA HIS A 334 31.03 -25.26 -9.09
C HIS A 334 31.59 -24.21 -8.13
N GLU A 335 32.83 -24.52 -7.72
CA GLU A 335 33.69 -23.85 -6.74
C GLU A 335 33.94 -22.36 -7.00
#